data_AF-A0AAW0MNC2-F1
#
_entry.id   AF-A0AAW0MNC2-F1
#
_cell.length_a   1.000
_cell.length_b   1.000
_cell.length_c   1.000
_cell.angle_alpha   90.00
_cell.angle_beta   90.00
_cell.angle_gamma   90.00
#
_symmetry.space_group_name_H-M   'P 1'
#
loop_
_entity.id
_entity.type
_entity.pdbx_description
1 polymer ?
#
loop_
_entity_poly.entity_id
_entity_poly.type
_entity_poly.pdbx_seq_one_letter_code
_entity_poly.pdbx_strand_id
1 'polypeptide(L)'
;MSSHVLLFWPNLIGYIRICLLLCAWVFYKSPVVFLPLYTTSVLLDEVDGWLARRLKQVSKFGAWLDVVVDNLSRGMIWTQLSQGGWLVSSLEWCVFVCNHSSKGEDWKNSFNSSPRIIQAIMANGFHTPLGLLVVSGLHGLPLWLYCSSHSLLRPPFWLQLHITLLLLLGRTLAFVAEVRLYIRGLETF
;
A
#
# COMPACT_ATOMS: atom_id res chain seq x y z
N MET A 1 4.10 -18.22 -24.85
CA MET A 1 5.14 -17.55 -24.03
C MET A 1 4.61 -16.96 -22.71
N SER A 2 3.31 -17.04 -22.41
CA SER A 2 2.66 -16.45 -21.22
C SER A 2 2.77 -17.30 -19.94
N SER A 3 2.74 -18.63 -20.04
CA SER A 3 2.70 -19.51 -18.85
C SER A 3 3.94 -19.42 -17.96
N HIS A 4 5.11 -19.11 -18.52
CA HIS A 4 6.33 -18.96 -17.74
C HIS A 4 6.31 -17.74 -16.83
N VAL A 5 5.67 -16.64 -17.25
CA VAL A 5 5.61 -15.40 -16.46
C VAL A 5 4.78 -15.64 -15.20
N LEU A 6 3.68 -16.37 -15.28
CA LEU A 6 2.83 -16.69 -14.13
C LEU A 6 3.55 -17.47 -13.02
N LEU A 7 4.63 -18.17 -13.37
CA LEU A 7 5.42 -19.02 -12.47
C LEU A 7 6.77 -18.41 -12.08
N PHE A 8 7.01 -17.13 -12.39
CA PHE A 8 8.19 -16.43 -11.89
C PHE A 8 8.19 -16.41 -10.35
N TRP A 9 9.37 -16.58 -9.75
CA TRP A 9 9.56 -16.55 -8.30
C TRP A 9 8.90 -15.35 -7.61
N PRO A 10 9.05 -14.09 -8.08
CA PRO A 10 8.32 -12.96 -7.48
C PRO A 10 6.79 -13.12 -7.55
N ASN A 11 6.25 -13.68 -8.63
CA ASN A 11 4.80 -13.85 -8.78
C ASN A 11 4.25 -14.97 -7.89
N LEU A 12 5.04 -16.03 -7.66
CA LEU A 12 4.72 -17.06 -6.67
C LEU A 12 4.63 -16.48 -5.26
N ILE A 13 5.53 -15.55 -4.90
CA ILE A 13 5.42 -14.80 -3.65
C ILE A 13 4.16 -13.94 -3.63
N GLY A 14 3.82 -13.27 -4.73
CA GLY A 14 2.54 -12.56 -4.87
C GLY A 14 1.33 -13.44 -4.57
N TYR A 15 1.30 -14.69 -5.02
CA TYR A 15 0.21 -15.61 -4.68
C TYR A 15 0.22 -16.02 -3.21
N ILE A 16 1.41 -16.23 -2.62
CA ILE A 16 1.54 -16.49 -1.17
C ILE A 16 1.01 -15.30 -0.37
N ARG A 17 1.33 -14.06 -0.77
CA ARG A 17 0.78 -12.82 -0.17
C ARG A 17 -0.75 -12.85 -0.19
N ILE A 18 -1.37 -13.17 -1.32
CA ILE A 18 -2.84 -13.31 -1.42
C ILE A 18 -3.37 -14.33 -0.40
N CYS A 19 -2.79 -15.52 -0.33
CA CYS A 19 -3.21 -16.55 0.62
C CYS A 19 -3.07 -16.08 2.07
N LEU A 20 -1.96 -15.42 2.42
CA LEU A 20 -1.74 -14.84 3.74
C LEU A 20 -2.78 -13.78 4.09
N LEU A 21 -3.12 -12.89 3.14
CA LEU A 21 -4.15 -11.85 3.35
C LEU A 21 -5.54 -12.45 3.54
N LEU A 22 -5.91 -13.47 2.75
CA LEU A 22 -7.19 -14.16 2.88
C LEU A 22 -7.29 -14.90 4.23
N CYS A 23 -6.22 -15.55 4.67
CA CYS A 23 -6.16 -16.15 6.00
C CYS A 23 -6.25 -15.06 7.09
N ALA A 24 -5.50 -13.96 6.96
CA ALA A 24 -5.56 -12.84 7.91
C ALA A 24 -7.00 -12.31 8.02
N TRP A 25 -7.71 -12.16 6.92
CA TRP A 25 -9.12 -11.75 6.91
C TRP A 25 -10.03 -12.65 7.75
N VAL A 26 -9.95 -13.96 7.53
CA VAL A 26 -10.75 -14.95 8.26
C VAL A 26 -10.48 -14.84 9.76
N PHE A 27 -9.22 -14.60 10.13
CA PHE A 27 -8.79 -14.49 11.52
C PHE A 27 -8.71 -13.05 12.04
N TYR A 28 -9.38 -12.08 11.40
CA TYR A 28 -9.30 -10.66 11.78
C TYR A 28 -9.63 -10.42 13.26
N LYS A 29 -10.57 -11.16 13.85
CA LYS A 29 -10.95 -11.05 15.27
C LYS A 29 -9.95 -11.67 16.25
N SER A 30 -8.95 -12.39 15.75
CA SER A 30 -7.91 -13.05 16.55
C SER A 30 -6.57 -12.38 16.28
N PRO A 31 -6.17 -11.36 17.06
CA PRO A 31 -4.95 -10.60 16.80
C PRO A 31 -3.67 -11.43 16.77
N VAL A 32 -3.63 -12.49 17.57
CA VAL A 32 -2.49 -13.43 17.66
C VAL A 32 -2.24 -14.13 16.32
N VAL A 33 -3.28 -14.30 15.49
CA VAL A 33 -3.18 -14.92 14.17
C VAL A 33 -3.16 -13.87 13.07
N PHE A 34 -4.01 -12.84 13.16
CA PHE A 34 -4.10 -11.76 12.18
C PHE A 34 -2.76 -11.02 12.01
N LEU A 35 -2.16 -10.56 13.12
CA LEU A 35 -0.98 -9.70 13.05
C LEU A 35 0.21 -10.39 12.37
N PRO A 36 0.59 -11.63 12.73
CA PRO A 36 1.67 -12.32 12.04
C PRO A 36 1.38 -12.55 10.55
N LEU A 37 0.15 -12.96 10.19
CA LEU A 37 -0.20 -13.23 8.79
C LEU A 37 -0.17 -11.96 7.94
N TYR A 38 -0.82 -10.89 8.41
CA TYR A 38 -0.87 -9.61 7.71
C TYR A 38 0.53 -9.00 7.59
N THR A 39 1.28 -8.95 8.70
CA THR A 39 2.64 -8.39 8.72
C THR A 39 3.56 -9.18 7.79
N THR A 40 3.48 -10.51 7.79
CA THR A 40 4.27 -11.35 6.86
C THR A 40 3.93 -11.04 5.40
N SER A 41 2.64 -10.88 5.07
CA SER A 41 2.24 -10.52 3.71
C SER A 41 2.77 -9.15 3.27
N VAL A 42 2.81 -8.16 4.17
CA VAL A 42 3.36 -6.83 3.89
C VAL A 42 4.88 -6.90 3.73
N LEU A 43 5.59 -7.66 4.57
CA LEU A 43 7.05 -7.80 4.44
C LEU A 43 7.46 -8.54 3.15
N LEU A 44 6.64 -9.49 2.68
CA LEU A 44 6.91 -10.21 1.44
C LEU A 44 6.78 -9.35 0.17
N ASP A 45 6.12 -8.19 0.25
CA ASP A 45 6.04 -7.19 -0.83
C ASP A 45 7.43 -6.72 -1.25
N GLU A 46 8.24 -6.27 -0.30
CA GLU A 46 9.61 -5.83 -0.59
C GLU A 46 10.46 -6.97 -1.16
N VAL A 47 10.21 -8.20 -0.70
CA VAL A 47 10.95 -9.41 -1.12
C VAL A 47 10.64 -9.76 -2.57
N ASP A 48 9.39 -9.70 -3.02
CA ASP A 48 9.05 -10.02 -4.41
C ASP A 48 9.67 -9.01 -5.39
N GLY A 49 9.63 -7.71 -5.08
CA GLY A 49 10.25 -6.68 -5.89
C GLY A 49 11.77 -6.85 -5.96
N TRP A 50 12.39 -7.19 -4.82
CA TRP A 50 13.82 -7.48 -4.76
C TRP A 50 14.19 -8.71 -5.58
N LEU A 51 13.44 -9.81 -5.49
CA LEU A 51 13.67 -11.01 -6.29
C LEU A 51 13.47 -10.77 -7.77
N ALA A 52 12.45 -10.00 -8.17
CA ALA A 52 12.22 -9.65 -9.56
C ALA A 52 13.44 -8.98 -10.19
N ARG A 53 14.07 -8.03 -9.46
CA ARG A 53 15.30 -7.36 -9.90
C ARG A 53 16.50 -8.30 -9.89
N ARG A 54 16.69 -9.07 -8.81
CA ARG A 54 17.85 -9.97 -8.66
C ARG A 54 17.87 -11.12 -9.66
N LEU A 55 16.71 -11.69 -9.96
CA LEU A 55 16.54 -12.82 -10.88
C LEU A 55 16.28 -12.37 -12.34
N LYS A 56 16.24 -11.06 -12.61
CA LYS A 56 15.88 -10.49 -13.92
C LYS A 56 14.51 -10.99 -14.41
N GLN A 57 13.56 -11.15 -13.49
CA GLN A 57 12.18 -11.62 -13.71
C GLN A 57 11.14 -10.50 -13.62
N VAL A 58 11.55 -9.25 -13.86
CA VAL A 58 10.63 -8.09 -13.90
C VAL A 58 9.65 -8.27 -15.07
N SER A 59 8.35 -8.15 -14.80
CA SER A 59 7.29 -8.33 -15.80
C SER A 59 6.11 -7.40 -15.55
N LYS A 60 5.35 -7.08 -16.62
CA LYS A 60 4.12 -6.27 -16.50
C LYS A 60 3.09 -6.95 -15.61
N PHE A 61 2.90 -8.26 -15.77
CA PHE A 61 1.99 -9.05 -14.93
C PHE A 61 2.37 -8.94 -13.45
N GLY A 62 3.66 -9.12 -13.12
CA GLY A 62 4.11 -8.99 -11.73
C GLY A 62 3.87 -7.60 -11.15
N ALA A 63 4.12 -6.53 -11.93
CA ALA A 63 3.83 -5.17 -11.48
C ALA A 63 2.33 -4.90 -11.26
N TRP A 64 1.45 -5.53 -12.06
CA TRP A 64 0.00 -5.45 -11.86
C TRP A 64 -0.47 -6.27 -10.67
N LEU A 65 0.06 -7.48 -10.52
CA LEU A 65 -0.22 -8.36 -9.38
C LEU A 65 0.12 -7.65 -8.07
N ASP A 66 1.28 -7.02 -8.01
CA ASP A 66 1.75 -6.24 -6.87
C ASP A 66 0.74 -5.15 -6.45
N VAL A 67 0.35 -4.29 -7.39
CA VAL A 67 -0.67 -3.24 -7.16
C VAL A 67 -1.99 -3.82 -6.66
N VAL A 68 -2.44 -4.94 -7.24
CA VAL A 68 -3.68 -5.61 -6.83
C VAL A 68 -3.59 -6.10 -5.39
N VAL A 69 -2.51 -6.80 -5.03
CA VAL A 69 -2.31 -7.35 -3.68
C VAL A 69 -2.22 -6.24 -2.63
N ASP A 70 -1.51 -5.17 -2.96
CA ASP A 70 -1.39 -3.99 -2.12
C ASP A 70 -2.73 -3.32 -1.84
N ASN A 71 -3.52 -3.09 -2.89
CA ASN A 71 -4.81 -2.43 -2.77
C ASN A 71 -5.83 -3.31 -2.04
N LEU A 72 -5.77 -4.63 -2.25
CA LEU A 72 -6.54 -5.61 -1.47
C LEU A 72 -6.17 -5.54 0.01
N SER A 73 -4.87 -5.58 0.34
CA SER A 73 -4.40 -5.57 1.72
C SER A 73 -4.88 -4.34 2.51
N ARG A 74 -4.83 -3.15 1.89
CA ARG A 74 -5.27 -1.89 2.49
C ARG A 74 -6.79 -1.80 2.54
N GLY A 75 -7.49 -2.13 1.45
CA GLY A 75 -8.95 -2.13 1.43
C GLY A 75 -9.57 -3.06 2.47
N MET A 76 -8.96 -4.23 2.66
CA MET A 76 -9.39 -5.17 3.68
C MET A 76 -9.31 -4.56 5.09
N ILE A 77 -8.14 -4.12 5.53
CA ILE A 77 -8.02 -3.59 6.89
C ILE A 77 -8.91 -2.35 7.11
N TRP A 78 -9.03 -1.46 6.13
CA TRP A 78 -9.87 -0.27 6.24
C TRP A 78 -11.37 -0.58 6.36
N THR A 79 -11.87 -1.53 5.58
CA THR A 79 -13.29 -1.92 5.60
C THR A 79 -13.72 -2.60 6.90
N GLN A 80 -12.80 -3.29 7.57
CA GLN A 80 -13.05 -3.87 8.89
C GLN A 80 -12.95 -2.83 10.02
N LEU A 81 -12.16 -1.78 9.84
CA LEU A 81 -11.97 -0.72 10.84
C LEU A 81 -13.09 0.33 10.80
N SER A 82 -13.68 0.60 9.64
CA SER A 82 -14.67 1.65 9.47
C SER A 82 -15.66 1.36 8.35
N GLN A 83 -16.92 1.74 8.55
CA GLN A 83 -17.97 1.57 7.54
C GLN A 83 -17.63 2.28 6.22
N GLY A 84 -16.92 3.41 6.26
CA GLY A 84 -16.47 4.16 5.09
C GLY A 84 -15.10 3.74 4.53
N GLY A 85 -14.46 2.71 5.10
CA GLY A 85 -13.09 2.34 4.74
C GLY A 85 -12.91 1.91 3.29
N TRP A 86 -13.97 1.43 2.64
CA TRP A 86 -13.95 1.09 1.21
C TRP A 86 -13.63 2.31 0.32
N LEU A 87 -13.97 3.54 0.75
CA LEU A 87 -13.68 4.77 0.00
C LEU A 87 -12.17 4.96 -0.20
N VAL A 88 -11.35 4.55 0.78
CA VAL A 88 -9.89 4.63 0.68
C VAL A 88 -9.40 3.74 -0.47
N SER A 89 -9.84 2.48 -0.50
CA SER A 89 -9.46 1.53 -1.56
C SER A 89 -10.01 1.94 -2.93
N SER A 90 -11.22 2.50 -2.98
CA SER A 90 -11.80 3.04 -4.22
C SER A 90 -10.98 4.21 -4.77
N LEU A 91 -10.55 5.14 -3.92
CA LEU A 91 -9.70 6.25 -4.34
C LEU A 91 -8.35 5.74 -4.86
N GLU A 92 -7.70 4.83 -4.15
CA GLU A 92 -6.42 4.25 -4.57
C GLU A 92 -6.54 3.56 -5.96
N TRP A 93 -7.63 2.82 -6.20
CA TRP A 93 -7.94 2.26 -7.53
C TRP A 93 -8.14 3.35 -8.59
N CYS A 94 -8.92 4.39 -8.31
CA CYS A 94 -9.14 5.50 -9.23
C CYS A 94 -7.84 6.21 -9.59
N VAL A 95 -6.98 6.48 -8.60
CA VAL A 95 -5.66 7.08 -8.80
C VAL A 95 -4.81 6.20 -9.71
N PHE A 96 -4.75 4.90 -9.42
CA PHE A 96 -3.98 3.96 -10.23
C PHE A 96 -4.48 3.93 -11.68
N VAL A 97 -5.78 3.82 -11.92
CA VAL A 97 -6.36 3.81 -13.27
C VAL A 97 -6.04 5.10 -14.03
N CYS A 98 -6.20 6.27 -13.41
CA CYS A 98 -5.95 7.56 -14.07
C CYS A 98 -4.47 7.78 -14.39
N ASN A 99 -3.55 7.31 -13.54
CA ASN A 99 -2.11 7.44 -13.79
C ASN A 99 -1.58 6.39 -14.77
N HIS A 100 -2.16 5.18 -14.78
CA HIS A 100 -1.73 4.13 -15.70
C HIS A 100 -2.26 4.35 -17.12
N SER A 101 -3.53 4.76 -17.26
CA SER A 101 -4.15 5.04 -18.57
C SER A 101 -3.45 6.15 -19.35
N SER A 102 -3.01 7.21 -18.68
CA SER A 102 -2.35 8.35 -19.33
C SER A 102 -0.91 8.07 -19.76
N LYS A 103 -0.21 7.10 -19.14
CA LYS A 103 1.25 6.94 -19.30
C LYS A 103 1.79 5.52 -19.43
N GLY A 104 0.92 4.51 -19.44
CA GLY A 104 1.27 3.11 -19.70
C GLY A 104 2.36 2.57 -18.79
N GLU A 105 3.39 1.96 -19.38
CA GLU A 105 4.52 1.35 -18.65
C GLU A 105 5.43 2.36 -17.96
N ASP A 106 5.46 3.61 -18.43
CA ASP A 106 6.28 4.70 -17.90
C ASP A 106 5.58 5.49 -16.80
N TRP A 107 4.46 5.01 -16.25
CA TRP A 107 3.73 5.70 -15.19
C TRP A 107 4.62 6.01 -13.97
N LYS A 108 5.64 5.18 -13.68
CA LYS A 108 6.62 5.45 -12.62
C LYS A 108 7.58 6.61 -12.95
N ASN A 109 7.86 6.85 -14.23
CA ASN A 109 8.69 7.97 -14.68
C ASN A 109 7.89 9.28 -14.74
N SER A 110 6.56 9.20 -14.65
CA SER A 110 5.66 10.34 -14.72
C SER A 110 5.81 11.34 -13.57
N PHE A 111 6.34 10.90 -12.43
CA PHE A 111 6.38 11.69 -11.20
C PHE A 111 7.32 12.90 -11.29
N ASN A 112 8.31 12.88 -12.19
CA ASN A 112 9.18 14.04 -12.46
C ASN A 112 8.42 15.26 -12.97
N SER A 113 7.21 15.06 -13.52
CA SER A 113 6.31 16.11 -13.99
C SER A 113 5.16 16.40 -13.01
N SER A 114 5.18 15.80 -11.82
CA SER A 114 4.17 16.03 -10.78
C SER A 114 4.48 17.28 -9.94
N PRO A 115 3.51 17.86 -9.21
CA PRO A 115 3.77 18.92 -8.23
C PRO A 115 4.93 18.59 -7.28
N ARG A 116 5.66 19.63 -6.83
CA ARG A 116 6.85 19.49 -5.96
C ARG A 116 6.62 18.62 -4.72
N ILE A 117 5.43 18.66 -4.14
CA ILE A 117 5.09 17.83 -2.97
C ILE A 117 5.08 16.33 -3.29
N ILE A 118 4.56 15.93 -4.46
CA ILE A 118 4.55 14.52 -4.89
C ILE A 118 5.98 14.08 -5.20
N GLN A 119 6.76 14.91 -5.88
CA GLN A 119 8.18 14.64 -6.11
C GLN A 119 8.95 14.46 -4.80
N ALA A 120 8.71 15.31 -3.80
CA ALA A 120 9.35 15.23 -2.49
C ALA A 120 8.95 13.97 -1.72
N ILE A 121 7.68 13.56 -1.80
CA ILE A 121 7.19 12.31 -1.18
C ILE A 121 7.86 11.10 -1.83
N MET A 122 7.97 11.08 -3.16
CA MET A 122 8.46 9.93 -3.92
C MET A 122 9.99 9.91 -4.09
N ALA A 123 10.67 10.96 -3.64
CA ALA A 123 12.13 11.07 -3.72
C ALA A 123 12.81 9.86 -3.07
N ASN A 124 13.87 9.36 -3.71
CA ASN A 124 14.61 8.16 -3.30
C ASN A 124 13.72 6.93 -3.04
N GLY A 125 12.59 6.78 -3.75
CA GLY A 125 11.67 5.66 -3.53
C GLY A 125 11.08 5.66 -2.12
N PHE A 126 10.64 6.83 -1.63
CA PHE A 126 10.10 7.06 -0.29
C PHE A 126 11.10 7.01 0.87
N HIS A 127 12.39 6.77 0.62
CA HIS A 127 13.46 6.81 1.64
C HIS A 127 13.88 8.24 2.03
N THR A 128 12.91 9.14 2.24
CA THR A 128 13.11 10.48 2.81
C THR A 128 12.27 10.62 4.09
N PRO A 129 12.54 11.58 4.99
CA PRO A 129 11.68 11.77 6.17
C PRO A 129 10.20 12.00 5.83
N LEU A 130 9.93 12.73 4.74
CA LEU A 130 8.58 12.96 4.25
C LEU A 130 7.96 11.69 3.65
N GLY A 131 8.72 10.96 2.82
CA GLY A 131 8.28 9.68 2.26
C GLY A 131 7.98 8.65 3.35
N LEU A 132 8.86 8.53 4.34
CA LEU A 132 8.67 7.64 5.49
C LEU A 132 7.43 8.01 6.30
N LEU A 133 7.18 9.30 6.53
CA LEU A 133 5.97 9.77 7.21
C LEU A 133 4.70 9.36 6.44
N VAL A 134 4.70 9.55 5.12
CA VAL A 134 3.59 9.18 4.24
C VAL A 134 3.36 7.66 4.24
N VAL A 135 4.41 6.86 4.04
CA VAL A 135 4.35 5.39 4.06
C VAL A 135 3.91 4.87 5.44
N SER A 136 4.41 5.47 6.51
CA SER A 136 3.99 5.16 7.89
C SER A 136 2.51 5.47 8.10
N GLY A 137 2.01 6.58 7.58
CA GLY A 137 0.58 6.86 7.61
C GLY A 137 -0.26 5.92 6.74
N LEU A 138 0.26 5.52 5.57
CA LEU A 138 -0.44 4.65 4.62
C LEU A 138 -0.62 3.23 5.17
N HIS A 139 0.45 2.62 5.71
CA HIS A 139 0.44 1.25 6.22
C HIS A 139 0.30 1.16 7.74
N GLY A 140 0.93 2.08 8.47
CA GLY A 140 0.99 2.05 9.93
C GLY A 140 -0.30 2.52 10.60
N LEU A 141 -1.01 3.52 10.04
CA LEU A 141 -2.28 3.98 10.62
C LEU A 141 -3.34 2.87 10.75
N PRO A 142 -3.69 2.10 9.70
CA PRO A 142 -4.71 1.07 9.86
C PRO A 142 -4.28 -0.04 10.82
N LEU A 143 -3.01 -0.44 10.83
CA LEU A 143 -2.48 -1.39 11.82
C LEU A 143 -2.55 -0.84 13.25
N TRP A 144 -2.21 0.42 13.44
CA TRP A 144 -2.30 1.11 14.73
C TRP A 144 -3.74 1.16 15.25
N LEU A 145 -4.70 1.50 14.39
CA LEU A 145 -6.13 1.50 14.71
C LEU A 145 -6.63 0.09 15.03
N TYR A 146 -6.16 -0.92 14.32
CA TYR A 146 -6.47 -2.33 14.61
C TYR A 146 -5.97 -2.76 16.00
N CYS A 147 -4.71 -2.47 16.31
CA CYS A 147 -4.13 -2.79 17.62
C CYS A 147 -4.83 -2.04 18.75
N SER A 148 -5.23 -0.80 18.50
CA SER A 148 -5.97 0.02 19.47
C SER A 148 -7.38 -0.51 19.71
N SER A 149 -8.11 -0.91 18.65
CA SER A 149 -9.48 -1.44 18.76
C SER A 149 -9.53 -2.78 19.48
N HIS A 150 -8.48 -3.60 19.37
CA HIS A 150 -8.36 -4.88 20.06
C HIS A 150 -7.66 -4.77 21.43
N SER A 151 -7.41 -3.55 21.94
CA SER A 151 -6.78 -3.32 23.25
C SER A 151 -5.39 -3.97 23.42
N LEU A 152 -4.67 -4.23 22.32
CA LEU A 152 -3.37 -4.92 22.35
C LEU A 152 -2.25 -4.03 22.87
N LEU A 153 -2.33 -2.74 22.55
CA LEU A 153 -1.39 -1.72 22.99
C LEU A 153 -2.14 -0.74 23.89
N ARG A 154 -1.66 -0.56 25.11
CA ARG A 154 -2.19 0.43 26.06
C ARG A 154 -1.08 1.36 26.56
N PRO A 155 -0.45 2.14 25.67
CA PRO A 155 0.51 3.15 26.10
C PRO A 155 -0.19 4.27 26.87
N PRO A 156 0.57 5.13 27.58
CA PRO A 156 0.01 6.33 28.19
C PRO A 156 -0.72 7.21 27.16
N PHE A 157 -1.76 7.91 27.60
CA PHE A 157 -2.63 8.72 26.73
C PHE A 157 -1.86 9.69 25.83
N TRP A 158 -0.85 10.39 26.37
CA TRP A 158 -0.03 11.31 25.57
C TRP A 158 0.66 10.59 24.41
N LEU A 159 1.20 9.39 24.65
CA LEU A 159 1.94 8.64 23.64
C LEU A 159 0.98 8.11 22.58
N GLN A 160 -0.19 7.62 23.01
CA GLN A 160 -1.25 7.21 22.10
C GLN A 160 -1.68 8.36 21.18
N LEU A 161 -1.87 9.56 21.74
CA LEU A 161 -2.24 10.76 20.99
C LEU A 161 -1.15 11.15 19.98
N HIS A 162 0.12 11.21 20.40
CA HIS A 162 1.23 11.59 19.52
C HIS A 162 1.39 10.60 18.35
N ILE A 163 1.35 9.29 18.61
CA ILE A 163 1.44 8.27 17.56
C ILE A 163 0.27 8.42 16.59
N THR A 164 -0.95 8.55 17.10
CA THR A 164 -2.15 8.67 16.26
C THR A 164 -2.10 9.93 15.39
N LEU A 165 -1.70 11.08 15.95
CA LEU A 165 -1.57 12.34 15.20
C LEU A 165 -0.49 12.25 14.12
N LEU A 166 0.65 11.62 14.41
CA LEU A 166 1.72 11.45 13.43
C LEU A 166 1.28 10.55 12.26
N LEU A 167 0.63 9.43 12.55
CA LEU A 167 0.12 8.51 11.53
C LEU A 167 -1.01 9.13 10.71
N LEU A 168 -1.91 9.89 11.35
CA LEU A 168 -2.94 10.66 10.66
C LEU A 168 -2.34 11.71 9.73
N LEU A 169 -1.33 12.46 10.17
CA LEU A 169 -0.63 13.42 9.33
C LEU A 169 -0.06 12.74 8.08
N GLY A 170 0.61 11.59 8.24
CA GLY A 170 1.11 10.79 7.12
C GLY A 170 0.00 10.35 6.15
N ARG A 171 -1.13 9.86 6.68
CA ARG A 171 -2.27 9.42 5.85
C ARG A 171 -2.94 10.60 5.13
N THR A 172 -3.06 11.75 5.78
CA THR A 172 -3.60 12.97 5.15
C THR A 172 -2.70 13.44 4.02
N LEU A 173 -1.38 13.40 4.18
CA LEU A 173 -0.44 13.71 3.11
C LEU A 173 -0.54 12.72 1.94
N ALA A 174 -0.68 11.41 2.22
CA ALA A 174 -0.94 10.39 1.21
C ALA A 174 -2.24 10.69 0.44
N PHE A 175 -3.32 10.97 1.15
CA PHE A 175 -4.62 11.33 0.56
C PHE A 175 -4.55 12.58 -0.33
N VAL A 176 -3.84 13.62 0.10
CA VAL A 176 -3.63 14.82 -0.73
C VAL A 176 -2.86 14.49 -2.01
N ALA A 177 -1.85 13.62 -1.93
CA ALA A 177 -1.11 13.16 -3.09
C ALA A 177 -2.00 12.34 -4.05
N GLU A 178 -2.78 11.39 -3.51
CA GLU A 178 -3.78 10.60 -4.23
C GLU A 178 -4.76 11.50 -5.00
N VAL A 179 -5.43 12.42 -4.32
CA VAL A 179 -6.42 13.32 -4.95
C VAL A 179 -5.79 14.18 -6.06
N ARG A 180 -4.58 14.70 -5.84
CA ARG A 180 -3.87 15.49 -6.86
C ARG A 180 -3.49 14.65 -8.08
N LEU A 181 -3.04 13.42 -7.86
CA LEU A 181 -2.70 12.47 -8.92
C LEU A 181 -3.96 12.03 -9.69
N TYR A 182 -5.10 11.90 -9.01
CA TYR A 182 -6.39 11.60 -9.64
C TYR A 182 -6.86 12.75 -10.54
N ILE A 183 -6.95 13.98 -10.01
CA ILE A 183 -7.39 15.17 -10.77
C ILE A 183 -6.51 15.37 -12.00
N ARG A 184 -5.19 15.29 -11.83
CA ARG A 184 -4.25 15.41 -12.94
C ARG A 184 -4.47 14.34 -14.01
N GLY A 185 -4.74 13.10 -13.60
CA GLY A 185 -5.00 12.02 -14.54
C GLY A 185 -6.31 12.23 -15.31
N LEU A 186 -7.31 12.89 -14.70
CA LEU A 186 -8.53 13.30 -15.41
C LEU A 186 -8.26 14.38 -16.47
N GLU A 187 -7.37 15.35 -16.18
CA GLU A 187 -6.99 16.41 -17.13
C GLU A 187 -6.23 15.90 -18.37
N THR A 188 -5.73 14.65 -18.34
CA THR A 188 -5.00 14.05 -19.47
C THR A 188 -5.87 13.27 -20.46
N PHE A 189 -7.19 13.22 -20.25
CA PHE A 189 -8.19 12.67 -21.17
C PHE A 189 -8.91 13.80 -21.91
#